data_AF-A0A369LH13-F1
#
_entry.id   AF-A0A369LH13-F1
#
_cell.length_a   1.000
_cell.length_b   1.000
_cell.length_c   1.000
_cell.angle_alpha   90.00
_cell.angle_beta   90.00
_cell.angle_gamma   90.00
#
_symmetry.space_group_name_H-M   'P 1'
#
loop_
_entity.id
_entity.type
_entity.pdbx_description
1 polymer ?
#
loop_
_entity_poly.entity_id
_entity_poly.type
_entity_poly.pdbx_seq_one_letter_code
_entity_poly.pdbx_strand_id
1 'polypeptide(L)'
;MSEMNVRKSLSEQIARASSNKTSEHASQSEAADRKSLSERIAQANAARIDGAWSTPDEQLVEAERRTPFQICDVYCAHAEELLAITGQISAALPSRAAYLARTNPRAATHPDNRSIKAHTQVGNPACAFVWEIRNNKEGALVKSSDAQYAKALDATDALKDLWEDEPWLDELQIAKALIAQIVLLDDDLRAKVLKRANLMAKECADTLAPYLRG
;
A
#
# COMPACT_ATOMS: atom_id res chain seq x y z
N MET A 1 -80.67 -54.97 5.02
CA MET A 1 -80.06 -56.32 4.96
C MET A 1 -78.74 -56.16 4.21
N SER A 2 -77.64 -56.09 4.95
CA SER A 2 -76.69 -57.20 5.14
C SER A 2 -75.75 -57.30 3.94
N GLU A 3 -74.54 -56.75 4.03
CA GLU A 3 -73.34 -57.49 4.44
C GLU A 3 -73.24 -58.85 3.74
N MET A 4 -72.41 -58.95 2.69
CA MET A 4 -71.58 -60.11 2.40
C MET A 4 -70.68 -59.86 1.19
N ASN A 5 -69.42 -59.51 1.46
CA ASN A 5 -68.21 -60.08 0.84
C ASN A 5 -67.00 -59.16 1.03
N VAL A 6 -66.67 -58.93 2.29
CA VAL A 6 -65.26 -58.91 2.70
C VAL A 6 -64.74 -60.35 2.51
N ARG A 7 -63.50 -60.49 2.01
CA ARG A 7 -62.68 -61.73 1.91
C ARG A 7 -62.60 -62.41 0.53
N LYS A 8 -61.91 -61.72 -0.39
CA LYS A 8 -61.01 -62.24 -1.44
C LYS A 8 -60.26 -61.00 -1.93
N SER A 9 -58.97 -60.77 -1.79
CA SER A 9 -57.80 -61.60 -1.56
C SER A 9 -56.69 -60.63 -1.10
N LEU A 10 -56.50 -60.46 0.21
CA LEU A 10 -55.41 -59.64 0.76
C LEU A 10 -54.03 -60.32 0.55
N SER A 11 -54.05 -61.57 0.07
CA SER A 11 -52.88 -62.37 -0.25
C SER A 11 -52.36 -62.16 -1.68
N GLU A 12 -53.14 -61.55 -2.59
CA GLU A 12 -52.69 -61.18 -3.94
C GLU A 12 -52.07 -59.78 -4.03
N GLN A 13 -52.27 -58.91 -3.02
CA GLN A 13 -51.63 -57.58 -2.99
C GLN A 13 -50.24 -57.58 -2.37
N ILE A 14 -49.88 -58.59 -1.57
CA ILE A 14 -48.56 -58.66 -0.90
C ILE A 14 -47.51 -59.36 -1.78
N ALA A 15 -47.92 -60.08 -2.83
CA ALA A 15 -47.00 -60.73 -3.78
C ALA A 15 -46.47 -59.83 -4.91
N ARG A 16 -46.72 -58.51 -4.85
CA ARG A 16 -46.01 -57.50 -5.67
C ARG A 16 -44.95 -56.71 -4.89
N ALA A 17 -44.63 -57.15 -3.67
CA ALA A 17 -43.61 -56.53 -2.82
C ALA A 17 -42.25 -57.28 -2.84
N SER A 18 -41.99 -58.14 -3.82
CA SER A 18 -40.68 -58.80 -3.91
C SER A 18 -40.20 -58.91 -5.37
N SER A 19 -39.05 -58.28 -5.60
CA SER A 19 -38.17 -58.42 -6.76
C SER A 19 -38.47 -57.58 -8.01
N ASN A 20 -37.93 -56.36 -8.04
CA ASN A 20 -36.82 -55.94 -8.93
C ASN A 20 -36.64 -54.42 -8.74
N LYS A 21 -35.74 -53.98 -7.86
CA LYS A 21 -34.30 -53.78 -8.11
C LYS A 21 -34.04 -52.74 -9.21
N THR A 22 -33.97 -51.47 -8.79
CA THR A 22 -32.97 -50.40 -9.02
C THR A 22 -33.72 -49.07 -8.88
N SER A 23 -33.67 -48.42 -7.71
CA SER A 23 -32.61 -47.47 -7.33
C SER A 23 -32.50 -46.31 -8.30
N GLU A 24 -32.63 -45.08 -7.75
CA GLU A 24 -32.41 -43.77 -8.39
C GLU A 24 -33.62 -43.06 -9.02
N HIS A 25 -34.64 -42.79 -8.20
CA HIS A 25 -35.25 -41.47 -8.22
C HIS A 25 -34.68 -40.65 -7.07
N ALA A 26 -33.80 -39.69 -7.39
CA ALA A 26 -33.80 -38.35 -6.80
C ALA A 26 -32.58 -37.55 -7.31
N SER A 27 -32.86 -36.44 -7.98
CA SER A 27 -31.98 -35.26 -8.07
C SER A 27 -30.83 -35.32 -9.08
N GLN A 28 -31.13 -35.49 -10.37
CA GLN A 28 -30.20 -35.08 -11.43
C GLN A 28 -30.24 -33.57 -11.64
N SER A 29 -29.11 -32.94 -11.25
CA SER A 29 -28.50 -31.72 -11.79
C SER A 29 -29.14 -30.34 -11.59
N GLU A 30 -29.52 -30.01 -10.35
CA GLU A 30 -29.38 -28.62 -9.85
C GLU A 30 -28.38 -28.54 -8.68
N ALA A 31 -27.47 -29.50 -8.57
CA ALA A 31 -26.18 -29.29 -7.91
C ALA A 31 -25.23 -28.59 -8.89
N ALA A 32 -25.70 -27.47 -9.45
CA ALA A 32 -24.87 -26.50 -10.15
C ALA A 32 -23.66 -26.18 -9.27
N ASP A 33 -22.46 -26.30 -9.83
CA ASP A 33 -21.17 -25.69 -9.45
C ASP A 33 -21.17 -24.79 -8.19
N ARG A 34 -21.58 -25.32 -7.05
CA ARG A 34 -21.52 -24.60 -5.78
C ARG A 34 -20.10 -24.77 -5.30
N LYS A 35 -19.25 -23.85 -5.77
CA LYS A 35 -17.88 -23.67 -5.27
C LYS A 35 -17.85 -23.91 -3.77
N SER A 36 -16.88 -24.72 -3.33
CA SER A 36 -16.73 -25.05 -1.92
C SER A 36 -16.63 -23.77 -1.09
N LEU A 37 -17.04 -23.81 0.19
CA LEU A 37 -16.92 -22.65 1.07
C LEU A 37 -15.47 -22.11 1.07
N SER A 38 -14.49 -23.00 1.01
CA SER A 38 -13.07 -22.65 0.89
C SER A 38 -12.74 -21.93 -0.41
N GLU A 39 -13.28 -22.37 -1.56
CA GLU A 39 -13.14 -21.65 -2.83
C GLU A 39 -13.89 -20.33 -2.84
N ARG A 40 -15.06 -20.24 -2.18
CA ARG A 40 -15.80 -18.98 -2.07
C ARG A 40 -15.06 -17.98 -1.18
N ILE A 41 -14.41 -18.45 -0.11
CA ILE A 41 -13.53 -17.64 0.73
C ILE A 41 -12.26 -17.26 -0.03
N ALA A 42 -11.62 -18.20 -0.73
CA ALA A 42 -10.44 -17.93 -1.55
C ALA A 42 -10.76 -16.96 -2.69
N GLN A 43 -11.92 -17.10 -3.34
CA GLN A 43 -12.38 -16.21 -4.39
C GLN A 43 -12.86 -14.87 -3.84
N ALA A 44 -13.46 -14.80 -2.64
CA ALA A 44 -13.77 -13.52 -2.00
C ALA A 44 -12.52 -12.81 -1.48
N ASN A 45 -11.49 -13.55 -1.06
CA ASN A 45 -10.18 -13.01 -0.71
C ASN A 45 -9.44 -12.55 -1.97
N ALA A 46 -9.44 -13.35 -3.04
CA ALA A 46 -8.88 -12.99 -4.33
C ALA A 46 -9.62 -11.78 -4.93
N ALA A 47 -10.94 -11.72 -4.88
CA ALA A 47 -11.73 -10.57 -5.32
C ALA A 47 -11.58 -9.35 -4.38
N ARG A 48 -11.22 -9.54 -3.11
CA ARG A 48 -10.78 -8.45 -2.22
C ARG A 48 -9.37 -7.96 -2.55
N ILE A 49 -8.52 -8.83 -3.10
CA ILE A 49 -7.16 -8.49 -3.50
C ILE A 49 -7.18 -7.83 -4.89
N ASP A 50 -7.90 -8.41 -5.86
CA ASP A 50 -8.07 -7.92 -7.24
C ASP A 50 -9.06 -6.75 -7.38
N GLY A 51 -10.12 -6.72 -6.56
CA GLY A 51 -11.19 -5.72 -6.66
C GLY A 51 -11.01 -4.46 -5.80
N ALA A 52 -9.98 -4.41 -4.93
CA ALA A 52 -9.82 -3.31 -3.97
C ALA A 52 -8.62 -2.38 -4.24
N TRP A 53 -7.83 -2.63 -5.29
CA TRP A 53 -6.56 -1.94 -5.50
C TRP A 53 -6.29 -1.77 -6.99
N SER A 54 -7.09 -0.95 -7.67
CA SER A 54 -6.68 -0.49 -8.99
C SER A 54 -5.44 0.37 -8.78
N THR A 55 -4.27 -0.13 -9.16
CA THR A 55 -3.07 0.70 -9.27
C THR A 55 -3.44 1.89 -10.14
N PRO A 56 -3.23 3.14 -9.67
CA PRO A 56 -3.50 4.30 -10.49
C PRO A 56 -2.66 4.22 -11.76
N ASP A 57 -3.15 4.83 -12.83
CA ASP A 57 -2.39 4.95 -14.07
C ASP A 57 -1.01 5.53 -13.77
N GLU A 58 0.03 4.85 -14.24
CA GLU A 58 1.43 5.21 -14.01
C GLU A 58 1.71 6.63 -14.50
N GLN A 59 1.09 7.06 -15.61
CA GLN A 59 1.21 8.43 -16.11
C GLN A 59 0.63 9.46 -15.15
N LEU A 60 -0.47 9.12 -14.46
CA LEU A 60 -1.08 10.00 -13.48
C LEU A 60 -0.25 10.08 -12.20
N VAL A 61 0.34 8.97 -11.76
CA VAL A 61 1.27 8.95 -10.62
C VAL A 61 2.49 9.80 -10.93
N GLU A 62 3.05 9.65 -12.12
CA GLU A 62 4.24 10.37 -12.58
C GLU A 62 3.97 11.87 -12.75
N ALA A 63 2.78 12.25 -13.23
CA ALA A 63 2.35 13.64 -13.24
C ALA A 63 2.19 14.20 -11.81
N GLU A 64 1.56 13.44 -10.91
CA GLU A 64 1.35 13.86 -9.52
C GLU A 64 2.66 14.00 -8.74
N ARG A 65 3.69 13.18 -9.04
CA ARG A 65 5.05 13.31 -8.48
C ARG A 65 5.68 14.66 -8.78
N ARG A 66 5.34 15.29 -9.92
CA ARG A 66 5.83 16.62 -10.32
C ARG A 66 5.08 17.77 -9.66
N THR A 67 3.85 17.54 -9.19
CA THR A 67 2.99 18.59 -8.61
C THR A 67 3.68 19.39 -7.49
N PRO A 68 4.36 18.77 -6.50
CA PRO A 68 5.02 19.51 -5.43
C PRO A 68 6.07 20.52 -5.93
N PHE A 69 6.76 20.20 -7.03
CA PHE A 69 7.83 21.04 -7.58
C PHE A 69 7.31 22.31 -8.26
N GLN A 70 6.02 22.37 -8.59
CA GLN A 70 5.40 23.53 -9.23
C GLN A 70 5.18 24.72 -8.27
N ILE A 71 5.51 24.57 -6.98
CA ILE A 71 5.33 25.63 -5.97
C ILE A 71 6.20 26.87 -6.21
N CYS A 72 7.35 26.73 -6.87
CA CYS A 72 8.14 27.87 -7.32
C CYS A 72 9.02 27.51 -8.53
N ASP A 73 9.40 28.53 -9.30
CA ASP A 73 10.15 28.37 -10.55
C ASP A 73 11.48 27.64 -10.36
N VAL A 74 12.17 27.85 -9.23
CA VAL A 74 13.44 27.19 -8.94
C VAL A 74 13.27 25.68 -8.80
N TYR A 75 12.25 25.22 -8.06
CA TYR A 75 12.00 23.78 -7.93
C TYR A 75 11.46 23.19 -9.24
N CYS A 76 10.62 23.93 -9.96
CA CYS A 76 10.09 23.48 -11.24
C CYS A 76 11.20 23.29 -12.28
N ALA A 77 12.18 24.21 -12.34
CA ALA A 77 13.29 24.15 -13.28
C ALA A 77 14.23 22.96 -13.06
N HIS A 78 14.36 22.50 -11.81
CA HIS A 78 15.25 21.40 -11.43
C HIS A 78 14.49 20.11 -11.07
N ALA A 79 13.20 20.02 -11.39
CA ALA A 79 12.36 18.90 -10.95
C ALA A 79 12.89 17.54 -11.42
N GLU A 80 13.27 17.39 -12.69
CA GLU A 80 13.76 16.12 -13.24
C GLU A 80 15.08 15.66 -12.59
N GLU A 81 16.00 16.58 -12.31
CA GLU A 81 17.27 16.26 -11.63
C GLU A 81 17.02 15.79 -10.19
N LEU A 82 16.13 16.49 -9.47
CA LEU A 82 15.78 16.13 -8.11
C LEU A 82 15.03 14.80 -8.05
N LEU A 83 14.09 14.57 -8.97
CA LEU A 83 13.35 13.30 -9.10
C LEU A 83 14.26 12.12 -9.47
N ALA A 84 15.30 12.33 -10.28
CA ALA A 84 16.26 11.28 -10.58
C ALA A 84 17.05 10.81 -9.34
N ILE A 85 17.31 11.74 -8.41
CA ILE A 85 17.99 11.44 -7.14
C ILE A 85 17.02 10.79 -6.15
N THR A 86 15.88 11.44 -5.88
CA THR A 86 14.92 10.98 -4.87
C THR A 86 14.14 9.75 -5.31
N GLY A 87 13.98 9.54 -6.62
CA GLY A 87 13.33 8.37 -7.19
C GLY A 87 13.98 7.04 -6.81
N GLN A 88 15.29 7.03 -6.53
CA GLN A 88 15.96 5.82 -6.02
C GLN A 88 15.47 5.44 -4.62
N ILE A 89 15.26 6.45 -3.76
CA ILE A 89 14.71 6.26 -2.41
C ILE A 89 13.23 5.87 -2.51
N SER A 90 12.46 6.57 -3.36
CA SER A 90 11.04 6.29 -3.57
C SER A 90 10.80 4.89 -4.13
N ALA A 91 11.69 4.35 -4.96
CA ALA A 91 11.57 3.00 -5.51
C ALA A 91 11.88 1.91 -4.46
N ALA A 92 12.74 2.21 -3.48
CA ALA A 92 13.13 1.26 -2.44
C ALA A 92 12.12 1.15 -1.30
N LEU A 93 11.33 2.20 -1.07
CA LEU A 93 10.41 2.31 0.06
C LEU A 93 8.94 2.17 -0.37
N PRO A 94 8.07 1.64 0.49
CA PRO A 94 6.65 1.54 0.16
C PRO A 94 6.01 2.92 0.08
N SER A 95 5.12 3.13 -0.89
CA SER A 95 4.23 4.28 -0.87
C SER A 95 3.25 4.22 0.31
N ARG A 96 2.67 5.35 0.70
CA ARG A 96 1.64 5.44 1.75
C ARG A 96 0.49 4.47 1.50
N ALA A 97 -0.02 4.46 0.28
CA ALA A 97 -1.09 3.54 -0.11
C ALA A 97 -0.67 2.08 0.04
N ALA A 98 0.51 1.71 -0.46
CA ALA A 98 1.01 0.33 -0.40
C ALA A 98 1.33 -0.12 1.04
N TYR A 99 1.88 0.75 1.87
CA TYR A 99 2.14 0.44 3.27
C TYR A 99 0.84 0.22 4.03
N LEU A 100 -0.11 1.17 3.94
CA LEU A 100 -1.39 1.06 4.66
C LEU A 100 -2.20 -0.16 4.21
N ALA A 101 -2.11 -0.54 2.93
CA ALA A 101 -2.70 -1.79 2.42
C ALA A 101 -2.32 -3.00 3.26
N ARG A 102 -1.03 -3.09 3.60
CA ARG A 102 -0.42 -4.23 4.27
C ARG A 102 -0.55 -4.12 5.78
N THR A 103 -0.44 -2.91 6.33
CA THR A 103 -0.30 -2.71 7.78
C THR A 103 -1.58 -2.33 8.48
N ASN A 104 -2.49 -1.61 7.81
CA ASN A 104 -3.77 -1.18 8.37
C ASN A 104 -4.85 -1.08 7.27
N PRO A 105 -5.45 -2.21 6.87
CA PRO A 105 -6.42 -2.25 5.77
C PRO A 105 -7.62 -1.34 5.99
N ARG A 106 -8.02 -1.10 7.25
CA ARG A 106 -9.12 -0.17 7.58
C ARG A 106 -8.75 1.26 7.22
N ALA A 107 -7.58 1.73 7.66
CA ALA A 107 -7.09 3.06 7.29
C ALA A 107 -6.92 3.18 5.77
N ALA A 108 -6.45 2.14 5.10
CA ALA A 108 -6.26 2.14 3.67
C ALA A 108 -7.56 2.29 2.85
N THR A 109 -8.72 2.01 3.45
CA THR A 109 -10.01 2.26 2.79
C THR A 109 -10.44 3.73 2.80
N HIS A 110 -9.78 4.59 3.58
CA HIS A 110 -10.10 6.01 3.64
C HIS A 110 -9.80 6.69 2.30
N PRO A 111 -10.68 7.59 1.79
CA PRO A 111 -10.50 8.25 0.50
C PRO A 111 -9.13 8.90 0.31
N ASP A 112 -8.63 9.61 1.33
CA ASP A 112 -7.32 10.26 1.28
C ASP A 112 -6.16 9.28 1.04
N ASN A 113 -6.28 8.06 1.59
CA ASN A 113 -5.27 7.00 1.46
C ASN A 113 -5.39 6.23 0.12
N ARG A 114 -6.43 6.53 -0.67
CA ARG A 114 -6.67 6.00 -2.01
C ARG A 114 -6.44 7.03 -3.12
N SER A 115 -6.09 8.26 -2.73
CA SER A 115 -5.77 9.33 -3.68
C SER A 115 -4.48 9.03 -4.43
N ILE A 116 -4.34 9.57 -5.65
CA ILE A 116 -3.09 9.47 -6.43
C ILE A 116 -1.90 9.97 -5.60
N LYS A 117 -2.10 11.04 -4.82
CA LYS A 117 -1.12 11.56 -3.87
C LYS A 117 -0.65 10.53 -2.83
N ALA A 118 -1.52 9.65 -2.34
CA ALA A 118 -1.09 8.58 -1.42
C ALA A 118 -0.21 7.52 -2.11
N HIS A 119 -0.24 7.43 -3.44
CA HIS A 119 0.68 6.57 -4.19
C HIS A 119 2.03 7.24 -4.49
N THR A 120 2.12 8.57 -4.44
CA THR A 120 3.37 9.33 -4.61
C THR A 120 4.10 9.60 -3.29
N GLN A 121 3.40 9.62 -2.17
CA GLN A 121 4.00 9.79 -0.85
C GLN A 121 4.74 8.51 -0.40
N VAL A 122 5.97 8.68 0.07
CA VAL A 122 6.88 7.61 0.46
C VAL A 122 6.88 7.45 1.98
N GLY A 123 6.81 6.21 2.44
CA GLY A 123 6.80 5.88 3.86
C GLY A 123 8.13 6.03 4.57
N ASN A 124 8.05 6.43 5.83
CA ASN A 124 9.22 6.49 6.70
C ASN A 124 9.91 5.11 6.77
N PRO A 125 11.22 5.03 6.45
CA PRO A 125 11.94 3.76 6.36
C PRO A 125 11.99 3.03 7.70
N ALA A 126 12.06 3.73 8.84
CA ALA A 126 12.05 3.10 10.15
C ALA A 126 10.70 2.42 10.46
N CYS A 127 9.58 3.06 10.10
CA CYS A 127 8.25 2.47 10.24
C CYS A 127 8.07 1.23 9.35
N ALA A 128 8.60 1.28 8.11
CA ALA A 128 8.60 0.16 7.19
C ALA A 128 9.44 -1.01 7.72
N PHE A 129 10.66 -0.74 8.14
CA PHE A 129 11.63 -1.70 8.64
C PHE A 129 11.11 -2.43 9.91
N VAL A 130 10.64 -1.67 10.90
CA VAL A 130 10.10 -2.24 12.15
C VAL A 130 8.87 -3.10 11.89
N TRP A 131 7.98 -2.67 11.01
CA TRP A 131 6.80 -3.46 10.67
C TRP A 131 7.18 -4.77 9.98
N GLU A 132 8.11 -4.73 9.02
CA GLU A 132 8.56 -5.90 8.26
C GLU A 132 9.16 -6.96 9.19
N ILE A 133 10.02 -6.57 10.13
CA ILE A 133 10.61 -7.51 11.11
C ILE A 133 9.55 -8.12 12.04
N ARG A 134 8.62 -7.30 12.54
CA ARG A 134 7.65 -7.75 13.54
C ARG A 134 6.57 -8.64 12.95
N ASN A 135 6.14 -8.37 11.72
CA ASN A 135 4.92 -8.95 11.15
C ASN A 135 5.17 -9.85 9.94
N ASN A 136 6.29 -9.69 9.21
CA ASN A 136 6.60 -10.51 8.04
C ASN A 136 7.69 -11.55 8.33
N LYS A 137 7.32 -12.63 9.04
CA LYS A 137 8.26 -13.72 9.41
C LYS A 137 8.87 -14.45 8.22
N GLU A 138 8.26 -14.34 7.04
CA GLU A 138 8.76 -14.92 5.80
C GLU A 138 9.41 -13.89 4.87
N GLY A 139 9.52 -12.63 5.32
CA GLY A 139 10.06 -11.52 4.57
C GLY A 139 11.56 -11.65 4.29
N ALA A 140 12.02 -10.95 3.25
CA ALA A 140 13.42 -10.97 2.81
C ALA A 140 14.38 -10.51 3.92
N LEU A 141 13.97 -9.53 4.72
CA LEU A 141 14.78 -8.98 5.81
C LEU A 141 15.00 -10.00 6.95
N VAL A 142 13.98 -10.77 7.33
CA VAL A 142 14.08 -11.80 8.38
C VAL A 142 14.93 -12.99 7.91
N LYS A 143 14.88 -13.32 6.62
CA LYS A 143 15.67 -14.39 5.99
C LYS A 143 17.08 -13.95 5.57
N SER A 144 17.42 -12.68 5.75
CA SER A 144 18.71 -12.13 5.35
C SER A 144 19.84 -12.62 6.26
N SER A 145 21.08 -12.62 5.77
CA SER A 145 22.23 -12.87 6.64
C SER A 145 22.47 -11.69 7.59
N ASP A 146 23.14 -11.93 8.71
CA ASP A 146 23.47 -10.87 9.70
C ASP A 146 24.16 -9.66 9.04
N ALA A 147 25.04 -9.88 8.08
CA ALA A 147 25.73 -8.82 7.35
C ALA A 147 24.79 -8.01 6.44
N GLN A 148 23.79 -8.65 5.81
CA GLN A 148 22.79 -7.95 5.00
C GLN A 148 21.80 -7.19 5.88
N TYR A 149 21.38 -7.79 6.99
CA TYR A 149 20.53 -7.15 7.98
C TYR A 149 21.20 -5.88 8.54
N ALA A 150 22.48 -5.97 8.94
CA ALA A 150 23.23 -4.83 9.44
C ALA A 150 23.28 -3.69 8.42
N LYS A 151 23.59 -3.98 7.15
CA LYS A 151 23.57 -2.97 6.08
C LYS A 151 22.21 -2.31 5.89
N ALA A 152 21.13 -3.09 5.95
CA ALA A 152 19.77 -2.56 5.83
C ALA A 152 19.41 -1.68 7.05
N LEU A 153 19.84 -2.06 8.25
CA LEU A 153 19.67 -1.27 9.46
C LEU A 153 20.45 0.04 9.38
N ASP A 154 21.72 0.01 8.99
CA ASP A 154 22.56 1.21 8.83
C ASP A 154 21.98 2.18 7.80
N ALA A 155 21.50 1.65 6.66
CA ALA A 155 20.84 2.46 5.63
C ALA A 155 19.51 3.05 6.13
N THR A 156 18.73 2.29 6.90
CA THR A 156 17.49 2.77 7.52
C THR A 156 17.79 3.87 8.55
N ASP A 157 18.83 3.68 9.36
CA ASP A 157 19.25 4.66 10.37
C ASP A 157 19.71 5.97 9.73
N ALA A 158 20.47 5.90 8.64
CA ALA A 158 20.90 7.08 7.89
C ALA A 158 19.73 7.83 7.22
N LEU A 159 18.72 7.10 6.73
CA LEU A 159 17.61 7.70 5.98
C LEU A 159 16.44 8.17 6.86
N LYS A 160 16.18 7.55 8.01
CA LYS A 160 14.99 7.85 8.82
C LYS A 160 14.92 9.31 9.24
N ASP A 161 16.07 9.95 9.46
CA ASP A 161 16.15 11.33 9.93
C ASP A 161 15.68 12.32 8.85
N LEU A 162 15.69 11.94 7.56
CA LEU A 162 15.11 12.74 6.48
C LEU A 162 13.60 12.91 6.63
N TRP A 163 12.92 11.98 7.30
CA TRP A 163 11.48 12.03 7.55
C TRP A 163 11.14 12.84 8.79
N GLU A 164 12.12 13.23 9.62
CA GLU A 164 11.87 13.84 10.93
C GLU A 164 10.80 13.02 11.71
N ASP A 165 9.73 13.68 12.16
CA ASP A 165 8.57 13.05 12.82
C ASP A 165 7.40 12.74 11.85
N GLU A 166 7.57 12.98 10.55
CA GLU A 166 6.53 12.77 9.55
C GLU A 166 6.47 11.29 9.09
N PRO A 167 5.26 10.70 8.99
CA PRO A 167 5.11 9.33 8.54
C PRO A 167 5.26 9.17 7.02
N TRP A 168 5.00 10.24 6.26
CA TRP A 168 4.93 10.25 4.80
C TRP A 168 5.51 11.53 4.24
N LEU A 169 6.41 11.43 3.26
CA LEU A 169 6.95 12.58 2.54
C LEU A 169 6.69 12.45 1.04
N ASP A 170 6.49 13.58 0.37
CA ASP A 170 6.64 13.64 -1.09
C ASP A 170 8.12 13.83 -1.49
N GLU A 171 8.43 13.63 -2.77
CA GLU A 171 9.81 13.68 -3.24
C GLU A 171 10.46 15.07 -3.19
N LEU A 172 9.68 16.15 -3.19
CA LEU A 172 10.23 17.49 -2.97
C LEU A 172 10.68 17.63 -1.51
N GLN A 173 9.89 17.13 -0.56
CA GLN A 173 10.28 17.12 0.85
C GLN A 173 11.54 16.28 1.07
N ILE A 174 11.62 15.09 0.47
CA ILE A 174 12.83 14.25 0.52
C ILE A 174 14.03 14.98 -0.08
N ALA A 175 13.86 15.64 -1.24
CA ALA A 175 14.94 16.41 -1.87
C ALA A 175 15.46 17.53 -0.98
N LYS A 176 14.55 18.30 -0.36
CA LYS A 176 14.91 19.38 0.58
C LYS A 176 15.69 18.85 1.78
N ALA A 177 15.19 17.79 2.42
CA ALA A 177 15.83 17.19 3.58
C ALA A 177 17.22 16.65 3.22
N LEU A 178 17.33 15.93 2.10
CA LEU A 178 18.58 15.34 1.64
C LEU A 178 19.63 16.41 1.34
N ILE A 179 19.27 17.45 0.59
CA ILE A 179 20.17 18.56 0.27
C ILE A 179 20.60 19.29 1.55
N ALA A 180 19.67 19.57 2.46
CA ALA A 180 19.98 20.22 3.73
C ALA A 180 20.98 19.39 4.54
N GLN A 181 20.76 18.08 4.67
CA GLN A 181 21.66 17.19 5.41
C GLN A 181 23.06 17.14 4.78
N ILE A 182 23.16 16.99 3.46
CA ILE A 182 24.45 16.99 2.74
C ILE A 182 25.19 18.32 2.94
N VAL A 183 24.49 19.45 2.76
CA VAL A 183 25.07 20.79 2.95
C VAL A 183 25.55 20.99 4.38
N LEU A 184 24.85 20.49 5.39
CA LEU A 184 25.23 20.67 6.80
C LEU A 184 26.40 19.76 7.23
N LEU A 185 26.54 18.58 6.60
CA LEU A 185 27.60 17.63 6.88
C LEU A 185 28.95 18.01 6.22
N ASP A 186 28.94 18.73 5.10
CA ASP A 186 30.14 19.20 4.43
C ASP A 186 30.53 20.62 4.92
N ASP A 187 31.63 20.74 5.66
CA ASP A 187 32.06 21.99 6.29
C ASP A 187 32.27 23.14 5.28
N ASP A 188 32.85 22.84 4.12
CA ASP A 188 33.17 23.84 3.09
C ASP A 188 31.92 24.31 2.36
N LEU A 189 31.04 23.38 2.01
CA LEU A 189 29.76 23.67 1.40
C LEU A 189 28.85 24.42 2.37
N ARG A 190 28.78 23.98 3.63
CA ARG A 190 28.03 24.63 4.72
C ARG A 190 28.44 26.09 4.85
N ALA A 191 29.74 26.36 4.97
CA ALA A 191 30.25 27.72 5.14
C ALA A 191 29.87 28.63 3.96
N LYS A 192 29.99 28.12 2.73
CA LYS A 192 29.62 28.87 1.51
C LYS A 192 28.12 29.15 1.44
N VAL A 193 27.29 28.14 1.66
CA VAL A 193 25.82 28.27 1.59
C VAL A 193 25.31 29.21 2.69
N LEU A 194 25.74 29.02 3.95
CA LEU A 194 25.31 29.87 5.05
C LEU A 194 25.74 31.33 4.86
N LYS A 195 26.95 31.58 4.33
CA LYS A 195 27.40 32.95 4.01
C LYS A 195 26.48 33.60 2.96
N ARG A 196 26.16 32.88 1.89
CA ARG A 196 25.29 33.39 0.81
C ARG A 196 23.86 33.61 1.29
N ALA A 197 23.31 32.66 2.05
CA ALA A 197 21.97 32.75 2.63
C ALA A 197 21.86 33.95 3.58
N ASN A 198 22.86 34.17 4.45
CA ASN A 198 22.88 35.33 5.36
C ASN A 198 22.92 36.66 4.61
N LEU A 199 23.71 36.75 3.52
CA LEU A 199 23.74 37.96 2.68
C LEU A 199 22.37 38.24 2.06
N MET A 200 21.77 37.23 1.44
CA MET A 200 20.45 37.36 0.80
C MET A 200 19.36 37.72 1.83
N ALA A 201 19.36 37.06 2.99
CA ALA A 201 18.41 37.35 4.06
C ALA A 201 18.51 38.80 4.56
N LYS A 202 19.73 39.33 4.73
CA LYS A 202 19.96 40.73 5.10
C LYS A 202 19.46 41.69 4.02
N GLU A 203 19.85 41.47 2.77
CA GLU A 203 19.42 42.32 1.64
C GLU A 203 17.89 42.37 1.53
N CYS A 204 17.22 41.22 1.63
CA CYS A 204 15.75 41.16 1.64
C CYS A 204 15.16 41.87 2.86
N ALA A 205 15.69 41.63 4.06
CA ALA A 205 15.18 42.24 5.28
C ALA A 205 15.34 43.76 5.25
N ASP A 206 16.50 44.28 4.84
CA ASP A 206 16.78 45.71 4.76
C ASP A 206 15.90 46.39 3.69
N THR A 207 15.62 45.70 2.59
CA THR A 207 14.70 46.18 1.55
C THR A 207 13.26 46.26 2.05
N LEU A 208 12.80 45.27 2.82
CA LEU A 208 11.41 45.17 3.29
C LEU A 208 11.13 45.96 4.58
N ALA A 209 12.13 46.14 5.45
CA ALA A 209 11.96 46.72 6.78
C ALA A 209 11.29 48.11 6.79
N PRO A 210 11.62 49.06 5.89
CA PRO A 210 10.98 50.38 5.87
C PRO A 210 9.47 50.35 5.61
N TYR A 211 8.96 49.28 5.00
CA TYR A 211 7.56 49.16 4.61
C TYR A 211 6.73 48.32 5.58
N LEU A 212 7.36 47.45 6.36
CA LEU A 212 6.68 46.44 7.18
C LEU A 212 6.90 46.62 8.69
N ARG A 213 7.93 47.34 9.12
CA ARG A 213 8.14 47.72 10.53
C ARG A 213 7.60 49.12 10.79
N GLY A 214 6.28 49.25 10.68
CA GLY A 214 5.54 50.41 11.21
C GLY A 214 5.29 50.26 12.70
#